data_AF-A0A530BQ31-F1
#
_entry.id   AF-A0A530BQ31-F1
#
_cell.length_a   1.000
_cell.length_b   1.000
_cell.length_c   1.000
_cell.angle_alpha   90.00
_cell.angle_beta   90.00
_cell.angle_gamma   90.00
#
_symmetry.space_group_name_H-M   'P 1'
#
loop_
_entity.id
_entity.type
_entity.pdbx_description
1 polymer ?
#
loop_
_entity_poly.entity_id
_entity_poly.type
_entity_poly.pdbx_seq_one_letter_code
_entity_poly.pdbx_strand_id
1 'polypeptide(L)'
;LAVVTFHSLEDRIVKRFIADRADAASGSRHMPDAPARLATFRKSGGGVTPGEAEIAANPRARSARLRAAIRTDVPARAGDFSIFGLPKLPAVERPGER
;
A
#
# COMPACT_ATOMS: atom_id res chain seq x y z
N LEU A 1 -7.90 3.27 7.60
CA LEU A 1 -6.45 2.96 7.55
C LEU A 1 -5.70 4.25 7.35
N ALA A 2 -4.72 4.54 8.20
CA ALA A 2 -3.80 5.66 8.06
C ALA A 2 -2.38 5.14 8.30
N VAL A 3 -1.45 5.45 7.40
CA VAL A 3 -0.06 4.99 7.47
C VAL A 3 0.86 6.18 7.21
N VAL A 4 1.85 6.37 8.09
CA VAL A 4 2.93 7.34 7.92
C VAL A 4 4.20 6.57 7.56
N THR A 5 4.83 6.93 6.46
CA THR A 5 6.08 6.32 5.97
C THR A 5 7.20 7.34 5.97
N PHE A 6 8.44 6.94 6.22
CA PHE A 6 9.58 7.86 6.28
C PHE A 6 10.58 7.65 5.15
N HIS A 7 10.46 6.56 4.39
CA HIS A 7 11.31 6.29 3.24
C HIS A 7 10.53 5.94 1.98
N SER A 8 11.17 6.10 0.82
CA SER A 8 10.52 5.97 -0.49
C SER A 8 10.01 4.56 -0.79
N LEU A 9 10.71 3.52 -0.33
CA LEU A 9 10.29 2.13 -0.52
C LEU A 9 8.99 1.80 0.24
N GLU A 10 8.88 2.21 1.51
CA GLU A 10 7.66 2.10 2.31
C GLU A 10 6.50 2.82 1.63
N ASP A 11 6.68 4.09 1.24
CA ASP A 11 5.64 4.88 0.58
C ASP A 11 5.14 4.19 -0.69
N ARG A 12 6.04 3.59 -1.45
CA ARG A 12 5.71 2.82 -2.65
C ARG A 12 4.88 1.57 -2.33
N ILE A 13 5.24 0.82 -1.30
CA ILE A 13 4.50 -0.37 -0.83
C ILE A 13 3.08 0.03 -0.43
N VAL A 14 2.93 1.07 0.39
CA VAL A 14 1.61 1.56 0.85
C VAL A 14 0.79 2.08 -0.32
N LYS A 15 1.39 2.85 -1.22
CA LYS A 15 0.72 3.35 -2.43
C LYS A 15 0.19 2.21 -3.30
N ARG A 16 1.01 1.18 -3.54
CA ARG A 16 0.62 -0.01 -4.32
C ARG A 16 -0.50 -0.79 -3.64
N PHE A 17 -0.39 -1.02 -2.33
CA PHE A 17 -1.45 -1.68 -1.55
C PHE A 17 -2.80 -0.96 -1.67
N ILE A 18 -2.83 0.34 -1.38
CA ILE A 18 -4.07 1.12 -1.42
C ILE A 18 -4.63 1.15 -2.85
N ALA A 19 -3.79 1.24 -3.88
CA ALA A 19 -4.23 1.20 -5.26
C ALA A 19 -4.88 -0.15 -5.63
N ASP A 20 -4.20 -1.27 -5.39
CA ASP A 20 -4.72 -2.62 -5.69
C ASP A 20 -6.02 -2.95 -4.94
N ARG A 21 -6.10 -2.50 -3.69
CA ARG A 21 -7.27 -2.78 -2.83
C ARG A 21 -8.44 -1.84 -3.03
N ALA A 22 -8.20 -0.68 -3.64
CA ALA A 22 -9.25 0.27 -4.02
C ALA A 22 -9.70 0.14 -5.46
N ASP A 23 -8.93 -0.54 -6.31
CA ASP A 23 -9.36 -0.86 -7.65
C ASP A 23 -10.42 -1.97 -7.59
N ALA A 24 -11.66 -1.60 -7.94
CA ALA A 24 -12.67 -2.57 -8.28
C ALA A 24 -12.43 -2.90 -9.75
N ALA A 25 -11.68 -3.98 -10.02
CA ALA A 25 -11.46 -4.41 -11.39
C ALA A 25 -12.81 -4.79 -12.00
N SER A 26 -13.42 -3.84 -12.71
CA SER A 26 -14.50 -4.10 -13.64
C SER A 26 -13.89 -4.93 -14.76
N GLY A 27 -14.50 -6.08 -15.08
CA GLY A 27 -14.03 -6.96 -16.15
C GLY A 27 -13.65 -6.14 -17.39
N SER A 28 -12.50 -6.47 -17.97
CA SER A 28 -12.07 -5.88 -19.23
C SER A 28 -13.22 -5.93 -20.24
N ARG A 29 -13.39 -4.89 -21.05
CA ARG A 29 -14.38 -4.84 -22.15
C ARG A 29 -14.24 -6.02 -23.13
N HIS A 30 -13.11 -6.74 -23.06
CA HIS A 30 -12.76 -7.88 -23.89
C HIS A 30 -12.82 -9.24 -23.14
N MET A 31 -13.21 -9.26 -21.87
CA MET A 31 -13.26 -10.47 -21.05
C MET A 31 -14.41 -10.37 -20.02
N PRO A 32 -15.67 -10.59 -20.45
CA PRO A 32 -16.85 -10.35 -19.63
C PRO A 32 -17.00 -11.28 -18.41
N ASP A 33 -16.38 -12.47 -18.42
CA ASP A 33 -16.50 -13.47 -17.34
C ASP A 33 -15.40 -13.41 -16.27
N ALA A 34 -14.55 -12.38 -16.25
CA ALA A 34 -13.59 -12.23 -15.16
C ALA A 34 -14.35 -11.87 -13.86
N PRO A 35 -14.21 -12.64 -12.76
CA PRO A 35 -14.88 -12.31 -11.51
C PRO A 35 -14.46 -10.92 -11.04
N ALA A 36 -15.43 -10.02 -10.89
CA ALA A 36 -15.19 -8.65 -10.49
C ALA A 36 -14.49 -8.64 -9.12
N ARG A 37 -13.27 -8.08 -9.04
CA ARG A 37 -12.60 -7.91 -7.75
C ARG A 37 -13.30 -6.80 -6.99
N LEU A 38 -14.01 -7.14 -5.92
CA LEU A 38 -14.65 -6.14 -5.07
C LEU A 38 -13.60 -5.34 -4.29
N ALA A 39 -13.68 -4.01 -4.35
CA ALA A 39 -12.77 -3.12 -3.64
C ALA A 39 -12.95 -3.24 -2.11
N THR A 40 -11.87 -3.58 -1.40
CA THR A 40 -11.86 -3.64 0.07
C THR A 40 -11.59 -2.29 0.73
N PHE A 41 -11.08 -1.33 -0.04
CA PHE A 41 -10.83 0.04 0.42
C PHE A 41 -11.35 1.07 -0.57
N ARG A 42 -11.62 2.28 -0.10
CA ARG A 42 -11.82 3.49 -0.89
C ARG A 42 -10.65 4.44 -0.64
N LYS A 43 -10.10 5.05 -1.70
CA LYS A 43 -9.01 6.03 -1.56
C LYS A 43 -9.51 7.26 -0.79
N SER A 44 -8.73 7.71 0.19
CA SER A 44 -9.01 8.93 0.95
C SER A 44 -7.94 9.97 0.65
N GLY A 45 -8.12 10.70 -0.45
CA GLY A 45 -7.18 11.73 -0.88
C GLY A 45 -5.84 11.21 -1.41
N GLY A 46 -4.85 12.12 -1.46
CA GLY A 46 -3.48 11.87 -1.89
C GLY A 46 -2.52 11.57 -0.74
N GLY A 47 -1.22 11.50 -1.06
CA GLY A 47 -0.18 11.50 -0.03
C GLY A 47 0.00 12.90 0.55
N VAL A 48 -0.02 13.04 1.86
CA VAL A 48 0.19 14.31 2.58
C VAL A 48 1.64 14.36 3.09
N THR A 49 2.30 15.49 2.90
CA THR A 49 3.66 15.78 3.38
C THR A 49 3.60 16.81 4.50
N PRO A 50 4.58 16.81 5.42
CA PRO A 50 4.67 17.83 6.48
C PRO A 50 4.83 19.23 5.89
N GLY A 51 4.33 20.24 6.60
CA GLY A 51 4.59 21.66 6.29
C GLY A 51 5.89 22.17 6.92
N GLU A 52 6.36 23.33 6.50
CA GLU A 52 7.61 23.94 7.02
C GLU A 52 7.59 24.14 8.54
N ALA A 53 6.48 24.60 9.11
CA ALA A 53 6.34 24.78 10.56
C ALA A 53 6.45 23.45 11.33
N GLU A 54 5.91 22.37 10.77
CA GLU A 54 5.99 21.03 11.36
C GLU A 54 7.42 20.49 11.29
N ILE A 55 8.12 20.70 10.17
CA ILE A 55 9.52 20.31 10.00
C ILE A 55 10.43 21.09 10.97
N ALA A 56 10.17 22.38 11.17
CA ALA A 56 10.92 23.21 12.11
C ALA A 56 10.73 22.74 13.56
N ALA A 57 9.49 22.41 13.96
CA ALA A 57 9.19 21.90 15.30
C ALA A 57 9.65 20.44 15.50
N ASN A 58 9.65 19.63 14.43
CA ASN A 58 10.04 18.23 14.44
C ASN A 58 10.86 17.88 13.18
N PRO A 59 12.19 18.02 13.22
CA PRO A 59 13.05 17.71 12.08
C PRO A 59 12.95 16.26 11.57
N ARG A 60 12.52 15.31 12.41
CA ARG A 60 12.30 13.90 12.00
C ARG A 60 11.09 13.75 11.07
N ALA A 61 10.16 14.71 11.08
CA ALA A 61 8.99 14.70 10.21
C ALA A 61 9.35 14.96 8.74
N ARG A 62 10.52 15.53 8.42
CA ARG A 62 10.93 15.98 7.07
C ARG A 62 10.62 15.00 5.93
N SER A 63 10.80 13.70 6.19
CA SER A 63 10.60 12.64 5.18
C SER A 63 9.26 11.91 5.32
N ALA A 64 8.41 12.32 6.26
CA ALA A 64 7.12 11.70 6.51
C ALA A 64 6.18 11.88 5.32
N ARG A 65 5.47 10.81 4.98
CA ARG A 65 4.33 10.82 4.06
C ARG A 65 3.17 10.08 4.69
N LEU A 66 2.05 10.76 4.83
CA LEU A 66 0.79 10.18 5.30
C LEU A 66 -0.05 9.72 4.10
N ARG A 67 -0.56 8.50 4.16
CA ARG A 67 -1.57 7.97 3.23
C ARG A 67 -2.76 7.40 4.00
N ALA A 68 -3.96 7.67 3.49
CA ALA A 68 -5.20 7.20 4.09
C ALA A 68 -6.09 6.44 3.10
N ALA A 69 -6.83 5.47 3.63
CA ALA A 69 -7.86 4.74 2.90
C ALA A 69 -8.99 4.33 3.85
N ILE A 70 -10.22 4.35 3.35
CA ILE A 70 -11.43 4.00 4.11
C ILE A 70 -11.77 2.54 3.81
N ARG A 71 -12.01 1.73 4.85
CA ARG A 71 -12.38 0.32 4.70
C ARG A 71 -13.82 0.22 4.16
N THR A 72 -14.08 -0.73 3.26
CA THR A 72 -15.43 -1.09 2.82
C THR A 72 -15.94 -2.31 3.58
N ASP A 73 -17.22 -2.65 3.42
CA ASP A 73 -17.84 -3.82 4.04
C ASP A 73 -17.42 -5.15 3.40
N VAL A 74 -16.60 -5.10 2.34
CA VAL A 74 -16.06 -6.29 1.68
C VAL A 74 -15.06 -7.01 2.61
N PRO A 75 -15.15 -8.35 2.76
CA PRO A 75 -14.21 -9.14 3.56
C PRO A 75 -12.74 -8.92 3.15
N ALA A 76 -11.82 -9.12 4.09
CA ALA A 76 -10.40 -8.93 3.81
C ALA A 76 -9.90 -10.00 2.84
N ARG A 77 -9.27 -9.60 1.72
CA ARG A 77 -8.56 -10.55 0.84
C ARG A 77 -7.29 -11.03 1.54
N ALA A 78 -6.88 -12.26 1.24
CA ALA A 78 -5.62 -12.85 1.73
C ALA A 78 -4.41 -11.94 1.49
N GLY A 79 -3.35 -12.13 2.29
CA GLY A 79 -2.08 -11.44 2.10
C GLY A 79 -1.43 -11.88 0.80
N ASP A 80 -1.27 -10.96 -0.14
CA ASP A 80 -0.57 -11.19 -1.41
C ASP A 80 0.58 -10.20 -1.52
N PHE A 81 1.81 -10.70 -1.40
CA PHE A 81 3.02 -9.89 -1.48
C PHE A 81 3.47 -9.63 -2.92
N SER A 82 2.91 -10.33 -3.91
CA SER A 82 3.29 -10.16 -5.32
C SER A 82 2.96 -8.75 -5.84
N ILE A 83 1.92 -8.11 -5.28
CA ILE A 83 1.50 -6.74 -5.63
C ILE A 83 2.58 -5.68 -5.37
N PHE A 84 3.55 -5.97 -4.50
CA PHE A 84 4.59 -5.03 -4.14
C PHE A 84 5.73 -4.98 -5.14
N GLY A 85 5.83 -5.93 -6.08
CA GLY A 85 6.90 -5.99 -7.08
C GLY A 85 8.28 -5.99 -6.43
N LEU A 86 8.42 -6.69 -5.30
CA LEU A 86 9.68 -6.85 -4.58
C LEU A 86 10.60 -7.81 -5.34
N PRO A 87 11.92 -7.60 -5.32
CA PRO A 87 12.86 -8.57 -5.87
C PRO A 87 12.75 -9.89 -5.11
N LYS A 88 12.89 -11.01 -5.82
CA LYS A 88 13.07 -12.31 -5.18
C LYS A 88 14.41 -12.29 -4.45
N LEU A 89 14.37 -12.26 -3.12
CA LEU A 89 15.58 -12.41 -2.32
C LEU A 89 16.01 -13.88 -2.38
N PRO A 90 17.32 -14.18 -2.44
CA PRO A 90 17.80 -15.53 -2.25
C PRO A 90 17.32 -16.06 -0.89
N ALA A 91 17.05 -17.36 -0.80
CA ALA A 91 16.74 -17.98 0.46
C ALA A 91 17.91 -17.70 1.42
N VAL A 92 17.64 -16.97 2.49
CA VAL A 92 18.62 -16.77 3.55
C VAL A 92 18.62 -18.06 4.35
N GLU A 93 19.60 -18.93 4.11
CA GLU A 93 19.88 -20.05 5.00
C GLU A 93 20.16 -19.45 6.39
N ARG A 94 19.25 -19.72 7.34
CA ARG A 94 19.47 -19.34 8.73
C ARG A 94 20.58 -20.25 9.26
N PRO A 95 21.70 -19.72 9.78
CA PRO A 95 22.74 -20.56 10.35
C PRO A 95 22.15 -21.26 11.59
N GLY A 96 21.89 -22.57 11.52
CA GLY A 96 21.55 -23.35 12.72
C GLY A 96 20.58 -24.52 12.58
N GLU A 97 19.89 -24.74 11.47
CA GLU A 97 19.08 -25.95 11.29
C GLU A 97 19.96 -27.07 10.69
N ARG A 98 20.58 -27.87 11.56
CA ARG A 98 21.04 -29.23 11.24
C ARG A 98 20.20 -30.21 12.04
#